data_AF-A0A7S0PVW0-F1
#
_entry.id   AF-A0A7S0PVW0-F1
#
_cell.length_a   1.000
_cell.length_b   1.000
_cell.length_c   1.000
_cell.angle_alpha   90.00
_cell.angle_beta   90.00
_cell.angle_gamma   90.00
#
_symmetry.space_group_name_H-M   'P 1'
#
loop_
_entity.id
_entity.type
_entity.pdbx_description
1 polymer ?
#
loop_
_entity_poly.entity_id
_entity_poly.type
_entity_poly.pdbx_seq_one_letter_code
_entity_poly.pdbx_strand_id
1 'polypeptide(L)'
;LSLDRVSSLDSIGFEWKKKSIKGIIRREHWEDMFARLEAYKEEYGDCLVPKGYQKDRHLVKWVTNQRTDYSKDRMDEERKERLEAIGFKWNVYGDRWNEMFDRLKEYKAKYGDCVVPVKWTEDTKLGRWVIDQRHRKFVLSDERISKLDSIGFTWKAKNWDDMFERLLEYKLKHGDCLVPQYFKEDLKLGTWVIHQRSRKSALSEDRIERLDAIGFAWRVQRGRKAYLGFDKPFGTDEQHNAGNRETQEEHRTPPPSFPAAEVTPSVAPVHLPEAVASMPPGINEH
;
A
#
# COMPACT_ATOMS: atom_id res chain seq x y z
N LEU A 1 49.50 7.92 11.98
CA LEU A 1 50.47 8.46 12.94
C LEU A 1 49.64 8.84 14.15
N SER A 2 49.95 8.31 15.33
CA SER A 2 49.25 8.67 16.58
C SER A 2 49.62 10.11 16.98
N LEU A 3 48.74 10.80 17.69
CA LEU A 3 48.95 12.11 18.34
C LEU A 3 50.31 12.21 19.07
N ASP A 4 50.70 11.12 19.72
CA ASP A 4 51.96 10.99 20.45
C ASP A 4 53.18 11.02 19.50
N ARG A 5 53.04 10.38 18.33
CA ARG A 5 54.05 10.37 17.27
C ARG A 5 54.07 11.69 16.49
N VAL A 6 52.95 12.38 16.37
CA VAL A 6 52.88 13.75 15.81
C VAL A 6 53.61 14.73 16.73
N SER A 7 53.39 14.66 18.04
CA SER A 7 54.06 15.50 19.05
C SER A 7 55.58 15.25 19.10
N SER A 8 56.00 13.99 18.93
CA SER A 8 57.41 13.63 18.82
C SER A 8 58.07 14.18 17.55
N LEU A 9 57.34 14.21 16.43
CA LEU A 9 57.83 14.73 15.15
C LEU A 9 57.89 16.27 15.13
N ASP A 10 56.96 16.94 15.81
CA ASP A 10 57.00 18.39 16.00
C ASP A 10 58.20 18.81 16.87
N SER A 11 58.57 17.99 17.86
CA SER A 11 59.73 18.23 18.73
C SER A 11 61.08 18.17 18.01
N ILE A 12 61.14 17.53 16.84
CA ILE A 12 62.33 17.49 15.98
C ILE A 12 62.23 18.43 14.76
N GLY A 13 61.23 19.34 14.75
CA GLY A 13 61.09 20.36 13.70
C GLY A 13 60.58 19.83 12.35
N PHE A 14 59.85 18.72 12.34
CA PHE A 14 59.34 18.14 11.10
C PHE A 14 58.25 19.03 10.47
N GLU A 15 58.54 19.64 9.31
CA GLU A 15 57.57 20.49 8.62
C GLU A 15 56.47 19.68 7.93
N TRP A 16 55.26 19.78 8.49
CA TRP A 16 54.09 19.19 7.88
C TRP A 16 53.48 20.09 6.80
N LYS A 17 53.25 19.53 5.62
CA LYS A 17 52.34 20.13 4.63
C LYS A 17 50.95 20.25 5.26
N LYS A 18 50.40 21.47 5.38
CA LYS A 18 49.09 21.79 6.03
C LYS A 18 47.90 20.88 5.65
N LYS A 19 47.90 20.24 4.47
CA LYS A 19 46.88 19.27 4.06
C LYS A 19 46.96 17.93 4.80
N SER A 20 48.14 17.53 5.28
CA SER A 20 48.40 16.26 5.97
C SER A 20 47.89 16.27 7.42
N ILE A 21 48.15 17.34 8.17
CA ILE A 21 47.71 17.47 9.58
C ILE A 21 46.17 17.44 9.69
N LYS A 22 45.46 18.15 8.80
CA LYS A 22 43.99 18.14 8.81
C LYS A 22 43.39 16.75 8.59
N GLY A 23 44.07 15.88 7.84
CA GLY A 23 43.66 14.48 7.65
C GLY A 23 43.81 13.65 8.92
N ILE A 24 44.92 13.84 9.64
CA ILE A 24 45.20 13.16 10.92
C ILE A 24 44.17 13.57 11.98
N ILE A 25 43.96 14.88 12.17
CA ILE A 25 42.99 15.41 13.14
C ILE A 25 41.57 14.89 12.85
N ARG A 26 41.16 14.81 11.57
CA ARG A 26 39.85 14.27 11.19
C ARG A 26 39.70 12.78 11.49
N ARG A 27 40.78 12.02 11.39
CA ARG A 27 40.78 10.58 11.71
C ARG A 27 40.66 10.38 13.22
N GLU A 28 41.51 11.05 14.00
CA GLU A 28 41.48 10.95 15.46
C GLU A 28 40.15 11.42 16.05
N HIS A 29 39.58 12.50 15.53
CA HIS A 29 38.25 12.94 15.93
C HIS A 29 37.16 11.90 15.59
N TRP A 30 37.30 11.16 14.49
CA TRP A 30 36.33 10.11 14.17
C TRP A 30 36.46 8.93 15.15
N GLU A 31 37.69 8.53 15.49
CA GLU A 31 37.95 7.48 16.49
C GLU A 31 37.40 7.86 17.87
N ASP A 32 37.62 9.09 18.34
CA ASP A 32 37.08 9.57 19.62
C ASP A 32 35.55 9.49 19.64
N MET A 33 34.89 9.94 18.57
CA MET A 33 33.42 9.87 18.48
C MET A 33 32.89 8.44 18.36
N PHE A 34 33.64 7.54 17.69
CA PHE A 34 33.29 6.13 17.60
C PHE A 34 33.37 5.45 18.97
N ALA A 35 34.45 5.69 19.73
CA ALA A 35 34.59 5.17 21.11
C ALA A 35 33.46 5.66 22.03
N ARG A 36 33.02 6.92 21.87
CA ARG A 36 31.85 7.44 22.61
C ARG A 36 30.54 6.73 22.25
N LEU A 37 30.38 6.31 20.99
CA LEU A 37 29.22 5.52 20.58
C LEU A 37 29.27 4.09 21.14
N GLU A 38 30.46 3.49 21.21
CA GLU A 38 30.66 2.19 21.87
C GLU A 38 30.29 2.27 23.36
N ALA A 39 30.78 3.29 24.06
CA ALA A 39 30.43 3.54 25.46
C ALA A 39 28.92 3.76 25.66
N TYR A 40 28.28 4.50 24.74
CA TYR A 40 26.81 4.64 24.74
C TYR A 40 26.11 3.29 24.59
N LYS A 41 26.58 2.43 23.67
CA LYS A 41 26.01 1.10 23.47
C LYS A 41 26.20 0.20 24.69
N GLU A 42 27.35 0.26 25.36
CA GLU A 42 27.56 -0.48 26.61
C GLU A 42 26.60 -0.02 27.72
N GLU A 43 26.34 1.29 27.82
CA GLU A 43 25.45 1.85 28.84
C GLU A 43 23.96 1.56 28.54
N TYR A 44 23.54 1.64 27.28
CA TYR A 44 22.12 1.63 26.89
C TYR A 44 21.68 0.39 26.10
N GLY A 45 22.61 -0.48 25.71
CA GLY A 45 22.36 -1.74 24.98
C GLY A 45 22.17 -1.59 23.46
N ASP A 46 22.12 -0.37 22.93
CA ASP A 46 21.95 -0.10 21.50
C ASP A 46 22.72 1.15 21.03
N CYS A 47 22.76 1.38 19.72
CA CYS A 47 23.36 2.58 19.11
C CYS A 47 22.31 3.68 18.78
N LEU A 48 21.13 3.65 19.41
CA LEU A 48 20.01 4.54 19.12
C LEU A 48 20.04 5.81 19.96
N VAL A 49 21.07 6.64 19.75
CA VAL A 49 21.25 7.90 20.48
C VAL A 49 20.06 8.87 20.23
N PRO A 50 19.27 9.24 21.26
CA PRO A 50 18.12 10.13 21.11
C PRO A 50 18.53 11.55 20.73
N LYS A 51 17.71 12.24 19.93
CA LYS A 51 17.94 13.66 19.56
C LYS A 51 18.06 14.59 20.78
N GLY A 52 17.41 14.23 21.89
CA GLY A 52 17.44 14.97 23.16
C GLY A 52 18.50 14.50 24.16
N TYR A 53 19.44 13.63 23.78
CA TYR A 53 20.47 13.12 24.67
C TYR A 53 21.39 14.25 25.16
N GLN A 54 21.21 14.65 26.43
CA GLN A 54 21.87 15.83 26.99
C GLN A 54 23.32 15.57 27.42
N LYS A 55 23.64 14.33 27.80
CA LYS A 55 24.99 13.94 28.27
C LYS A 55 26.05 14.16 27.19
N ASP A 56 25.73 13.88 25.92
CA ASP A 56 26.63 14.16 24.80
C ASP A 56 25.88 14.64 23.55
N ARG A 57 25.79 15.96 23.40
CA ARG A 57 25.19 16.60 22.21
C ARG A 57 26.06 16.50 20.95
N HIS A 58 27.37 16.30 21.10
CA HIS A 58 28.28 16.11 19.97
C HIS A 58 28.08 14.73 19.34
N LEU A 59 27.86 13.71 20.17
CA LEU A 59 27.52 12.35 19.73
C LEU A 59 26.21 12.33 18.93
N VAL A 60 25.16 13.01 19.41
CA VAL A 60 23.88 13.14 18.67
C VAL A 60 24.11 13.70 17.26
N LYS A 61 24.89 14.78 17.14
CA LYS A 61 25.20 15.41 15.86
C LYS A 61 26.05 14.48 14.99
N TRP A 62 27.05 13.83 15.56
CA TRP A 62 27.95 12.93 14.85
C TRP A 62 27.22 11.70 14.28
N VAL A 63 26.37 11.05 15.06
CA VAL A 63 25.50 9.92 14.63
C VAL A 63 24.58 10.36 13.48
N THR A 64 24.00 11.55 13.58
CA THR A 64 23.15 12.12 12.50
C THR A 64 23.94 12.35 11.22
N ASN A 65 25.18 12.85 11.34
CA ASN A 65 26.08 13.04 10.20
C ASN A 65 26.47 11.70 9.58
N GLN A 66 26.77 10.67 10.38
CA GLN A 66 27.12 9.33 9.85
C GLN A 66 25.99 8.79 8.96
N ARG A 67 24.73 8.87 9.41
CA ARG A 67 23.57 8.46 8.61
C ARG A 67 23.41 9.29 7.33
N THR A 68 23.68 10.59 7.40
CA THR A 68 23.62 11.49 6.25
C THR A 68 24.70 11.16 5.22
N ASP A 69 25.93 10.91 5.66
CA ASP A 69 27.05 10.59 4.78
C ASP A 69 26.90 9.20 4.16
N TYR A 70 26.35 8.23 4.89
CA TYR A 70 25.96 6.93 4.33
C TYR A 70 24.91 7.08 3.22
N SER A 71 23.82 7.83 3.47
CA SER A 71 22.76 8.03 2.46
C SER A 71 23.19 8.76 1.19
N LYS A 72 24.32 9.48 1.25
CA LYS A 72 24.89 10.23 0.13
C LYS A 72 26.08 9.52 -0.51
N ASP A 73 26.39 8.30 -0.07
CA ASP A 73 27.54 7.52 -0.50
C ASP A 73 28.88 8.27 -0.38
N ARG A 74 29.05 8.99 0.73
CA ARG A 74 30.28 9.76 1.05
C ARG A 74 31.09 9.16 2.18
N MET A 75 30.69 7.97 2.64
CA MET A 75 31.34 7.27 3.73
C MET A 75 32.33 6.26 3.18
N ASP A 76 33.52 6.23 3.79
CA ASP A 76 34.53 5.23 3.52
C ASP A 76 34.08 3.84 3.99
N GLU A 77 34.46 2.79 3.26
CA GLU A 77 34.02 1.42 3.51
C GLU A 77 34.45 0.91 4.89
N GLU A 78 35.66 1.24 5.34
CA GLU A 78 36.17 0.86 6.67
C GLU A 78 35.25 1.40 7.79
N ARG A 79 34.74 2.61 7.62
CA ARG A 79 33.84 3.24 8.59
C ARG A 79 32.45 2.60 8.59
N LYS A 80 31.98 2.15 7.42
CA LYS A 80 30.70 1.44 7.31
C LYS A 80 30.77 0.11 8.05
N GLU A 81 31.79 -0.70 7.75
CA GLU A 81 32.00 -2.01 8.38
C GLU A 81 32.11 -1.89 9.91
N ARG A 82 32.87 -0.91 10.42
CA ARG A 82 33.02 -0.70 11.87
C ARG A 82 31.71 -0.29 12.55
N LEU A 83 30.91 0.55 11.91
CA LEU A 83 29.61 0.94 12.45
C LEU A 83 28.61 -0.23 12.41
N GLU A 84 28.63 -1.03 11.35
CA GLU A 84 27.80 -2.24 11.24
C GLU A 84 28.18 -3.31 12.25
N ALA A 85 29.48 -3.50 12.52
CA ALA A 85 29.98 -4.45 13.51
C ALA A 85 29.44 -4.18 14.92
N ILE A 86 29.22 -2.91 15.27
CA ILE A 86 28.61 -2.55 16.56
C ILE A 86 27.08 -2.51 16.51
N GLY A 87 26.44 -2.90 15.40
CA GLY A 87 24.99 -2.92 15.23
C GLY A 87 24.38 -1.53 15.01
N PHE A 88 25.15 -0.59 14.43
CA PHE A 88 24.67 0.74 14.13
C PHE A 88 23.58 0.71 13.07
N LYS A 89 22.39 1.22 13.43
CA LYS A 89 21.27 1.29 12.49
C LYS A 89 21.35 2.57 11.64
N TRP A 90 21.63 2.40 10.35
CA TRP A 90 21.68 3.48 9.37
C TRP A 90 20.33 4.19 9.19
N ASN A 91 19.23 3.43 9.30
CA ASN A 91 17.89 3.95 9.09
C ASN A 91 16.96 3.70 10.29
N VAL A 92 17.07 4.55 11.31
CA VAL A 92 16.19 4.52 12.52
C VAL A 92 14.71 4.77 12.20
N TYR A 93 14.41 5.38 11.06
CA TYR A 93 13.03 5.57 10.59
C TYR A 93 12.56 4.47 9.62
N GLY A 94 13.49 3.72 9.03
CA GLY A 94 13.26 2.46 8.31
C GLY A 94 12.87 1.36 9.27
N ASP A 95 13.47 1.36 10.46
CA ASP A 95 13.09 0.48 11.58
C ASP A 95 11.61 0.61 11.91
N ARG A 96 11.04 1.82 11.98
CA ARG A 96 9.60 1.95 12.28
C ARG A 96 8.72 1.38 11.18
N TRP A 97 9.08 1.54 9.91
CA TRP A 97 8.29 0.94 8.83
C TRP A 97 8.39 -0.58 8.87
N ASN A 98 9.60 -1.12 9.07
CA ASN A 98 9.82 -2.57 9.20
C ASN A 98 9.13 -3.13 10.44
N GLU A 99 9.15 -2.43 11.58
CA GLU A 99 8.45 -2.79 12.81
C GLU A 99 6.92 -2.82 12.59
N MET A 100 6.36 -1.82 11.92
CA MET A 100 4.93 -1.83 11.57
C MET A 100 4.58 -2.94 10.57
N PHE A 101 5.50 -3.25 9.66
CA PHE A 101 5.38 -4.38 8.75
C PHE A 101 5.45 -5.73 9.49
N ASP A 102 6.32 -5.87 10.49
CA ASP A 102 6.41 -7.05 11.34
C ASP A 102 5.12 -7.26 12.14
N ARG A 103 4.58 -6.18 12.73
CA ARG A 103 3.24 -6.20 13.37
C ARG A 103 2.13 -6.59 12.41
N LEU A 104 2.20 -6.18 11.14
CA LEU A 104 1.23 -6.60 10.12
C LEU A 104 1.37 -8.09 9.79
N LYS A 105 2.58 -8.65 9.77
CA LYS A 105 2.78 -10.10 9.62
C LYS A 105 2.16 -10.87 10.80
N GLU A 106 2.35 -10.39 12.02
CA GLU A 106 1.73 -10.98 13.21
C GLU A 106 0.19 -10.92 13.13
N TYR A 107 -0.36 -9.78 12.73
CA TYR A 107 -1.80 -9.64 12.49
C TYR A 107 -2.28 -10.65 11.44
N LYS A 108 -1.59 -10.77 10.30
CA LYS A 108 -1.93 -11.74 9.26
C LYS A 108 -1.86 -13.18 9.78
N ALA A 109 -0.85 -13.52 10.57
CA ALA A 109 -0.74 -14.85 11.16
C ALA A 109 -1.92 -15.16 12.11
N LYS A 110 -2.41 -14.15 12.84
CA LYS A 110 -3.52 -14.29 13.79
C LYS A 110 -4.90 -14.31 13.13
N TYR A 111 -5.11 -13.52 12.07
CA TYR A 111 -6.44 -13.28 11.47
C TYR A 111 -6.58 -13.74 10.02
N GLY A 112 -5.50 -14.18 9.37
CA GLY A 112 -5.50 -14.72 8.01
C GLY A 112 -5.41 -13.69 6.88
N ASP A 113 -5.50 -12.39 7.17
CA ASP A 113 -5.46 -11.32 6.17
C ASP A 113 -4.72 -10.04 6.64
N CYS A 114 -4.55 -9.08 5.72
CA CYS A 114 -3.91 -7.79 5.99
C CYS A 114 -4.92 -6.64 6.16
N VAL A 115 -6.16 -6.92 6.59
CA VAL A 115 -7.24 -5.95 6.73
C VAL A 115 -7.46 -5.61 8.19
N VAL A 116 -6.63 -4.68 8.65
CA VAL A 116 -6.64 -4.20 10.03
C VAL A 116 -7.74 -3.15 10.23
N PRO A 117 -8.68 -3.32 11.17
CA PRO A 117 -9.66 -2.29 11.50
C PRO A 117 -9.01 -0.99 11.96
N VAL A 118 -9.54 0.15 11.49
CA VAL A 118 -8.99 1.49 11.82
C VAL A 118 -8.96 1.78 13.32
N LYS A 119 -9.93 1.22 14.06
CA LYS A 119 -10.07 1.35 15.52
C LYS A 119 -9.76 0.03 16.23
N TRP A 120 -8.86 -0.80 15.69
CA TRP A 120 -8.46 -2.03 16.35
C TRP A 120 -7.85 -1.74 17.73
N THR A 121 -8.42 -2.33 18.78
CA THR A 121 -8.13 -1.96 20.18
C THR A 121 -6.79 -2.50 20.67
N GLU A 122 -6.28 -3.58 20.08
CA GLU A 122 -4.97 -4.17 20.44
C GLU A 122 -3.81 -3.33 19.88
N ASP A 123 -3.91 -2.82 18.64
CA ASP A 123 -2.97 -1.84 18.08
C ASP A 123 -3.66 -0.84 17.14
N THR A 124 -4.12 0.27 17.73
CA THR A 124 -4.75 1.37 16.99
C THR A 124 -3.82 2.06 15.99
N LYS A 125 -2.50 1.92 16.14
CA LYS A 125 -1.51 2.52 15.24
C LYS A 125 -1.38 1.70 13.96
N LEU A 126 -1.52 0.38 14.05
CA LEU A 126 -1.43 -0.52 12.89
C LEU A 126 -2.53 -0.27 11.86
N GLY A 127 -3.78 -0.11 12.29
CA GLY A 127 -4.90 0.16 11.38
C GLY A 127 -4.73 1.47 10.59
N ARG A 128 -4.24 2.53 11.24
CA ARG A 128 -3.92 3.80 10.56
C ARG A 128 -2.74 3.66 9.60
N TRP A 129 -1.71 2.93 10.00
CA TRP A 129 -0.53 2.72 9.16
C TRP A 129 -0.85 1.94 7.88
N VAL A 130 -1.72 0.92 7.96
CA VAL A 130 -2.21 0.18 6.78
C VAL A 130 -2.95 1.09 5.80
N ILE A 131 -3.79 2.01 6.28
CA ILE A 131 -4.46 3.01 5.43
C ILE A 131 -3.44 3.94 4.78
N ASP A 132 -2.46 4.42 5.54
CA ASP A 132 -1.40 5.29 5.03
C ASP A 132 -0.63 4.60 3.90
N GLN A 133 -0.31 3.30 4.03
CA GLN A 133 0.38 2.55 2.99
C GLN A 133 -0.45 2.49 1.70
N ARG A 134 -1.77 2.27 1.81
CA ARG A 134 -2.68 2.25 0.66
C ARG A 134 -2.76 3.59 -0.05
N HIS A 135 -2.87 4.69 0.69
CA HIS A 135 -2.92 6.04 0.11
C HIS A 135 -1.61 6.46 -0.54
N ARG A 136 -0.48 5.96 -0.01
CA ARG A 136 0.86 6.34 -0.44
C ARG A 136 1.47 5.34 -1.43
N LYS A 137 0.71 4.39 -1.98
CA LYS A 137 1.20 3.36 -2.91
C LYS A 137 2.14 3.93 -3.99
N PHE A 138 1.74 5.04 -4.62
CA PHE A 138 2.49 5.65 -5.72
C PHE A 138 3.73 6.46 -5.29
N VAL A 139 3.96 6.62 -3.99
CA VAL A 139 5.12 7.34 -3.42
C VAL A 139 5.94 6.46 -2.47
N LEU A 140 5.61 5.17 -2.36
CA LEU A 140 6.42 4.19 -1.66
C LEU A 140 7.59 3.72 -2.55
N SER A 141 8.69 3.30 -1.92
CA SER A 141 9.79 2.65 -2.65
C SER A 141 9.36 1.27 -3.14
N ASP A 142 9.94 0.83 -4.26
CA ASP A 142 9.67 -0.49 -4.84
C ASP A 142 9.93 -1.61 -3.83
N GLU A 143 11.00 -1.51 -3.03
CA GLU A 143 11.30 -2.47 -1.95
C GLU A 143 10.13 -2.62 -0.95
N ARG A 144 9.48 -1.52 -0.57
CA ARG A 144 8.35 -1.53 0.38
C ARG A 144 7.09 -2.09 -0.27
N ILE A 145 6.88 -1.79 -1.54
CA ILE A 145 5.79 -2.37 -2.33
C ILE A 145 5.98 -3.88 -2.40
N SER A 146 7.17 -4.36 -2.77
CA SER A 146 7.49 -5.79 -2.83
C SER A 146 7.34 -6.49 -1.49
N LYS A 147 7.75 -5.86 -0.38
CA LYS A 147 7.54 -6.41 0.98
C LYS A 147 6.06 -6.55 1.33
N LEU A 148 5.23 -5.56 0.99
CA LEU A 148 3.79 -5.63 1.23
C LEU A 148 3.14 -6.68 0.31
N ASP A 149 3.53 -6.74 -0.96
CA ASP A 149 3.02 -7.74 -1.90
C ASP A 149 3.37 -9.17 -1.48
N SER A 150 4.57 -9.41 -0.94
CA SER A 150 5.00 -10.75 -0.50
C SER A 150 4.15 -11.33 0.63
N ILE A 151 3.49 -10.46 1.42
CA ILE A 151 2.54 -10.88 2.46
C ILE A 151 1.09 -10.85 1.96
N GLY A 152 0.84 -10.68 0.67
CA GLY A 152 -0.51 -10.62 0.10
C GLY A 152 -1.28 -9.36 0.52
N PHE A 153 -0.58 -8.23 0.73
CA PHE A 153 -1.19 -6.98 1.15
C PHE A 153 -2.19 -6.46 0.11
N THR A 154 -3.46 -6.35 0.50
CA THR A 154 -4.49 -5.83 -0.39
C THR A 154 -4.45 -4.29 -0.44
N TRP A 155 -4.06 -3.76 -1.61
CA TRP A 155 -3.95 -2.32 -1.84
C TRP A 155 -5.30 -1.58 -1.98
N LYS A 156 -6.35 -2.29 -2.40
CA LYS A 156 -7.73 -1.76 -2.46
C LYS A 156 -8.53 -2.29 -1.27
N ALA A 157 -9.23 -1.42 -0.56
CA ALA A 157 -9.89 -1.78 0.70
C ALA A 157 -11.10 -2.72 0.47
N LYS A 158 -11.12 -3.83 1.22
CA LYS A 158 -12.16 -4.86 1.35
C LYS A 158 -13.60 -4.35 1.54
N ASN A 159 -13.83 -3.09 1.90
CA ASN A 159 -15.19 -2.54 2.00
C ASN A 159 -16.05 -2.69 0.74
N TRP A 160 -15.45 -2.79 -0.45
CA TRP A 160 -16.22 -3.08 -1.66
C TRP A 160 -16.47 -4.58 -1.83
N ASP A 161 -15.45 -5.42 -1.60
CA ASP A 161 -15.57 -6.88 -1.72
C ASP A 161 -16.50 -7.47 -0.64
N ASP A 162 -16.40 -7.02 0.61
CA ASP A 162 -17.29 -7.44 1.70
C ASP A 162 -18.75 -7.04 1.43
N MET A 163 -18.97 -5.86 0.86
CA MET A 163 -20.32 -5.41 0.47
C MET A 163 -20.83 -6.14 -0.77
N PHE A 164 -19.93 -6.51 -1.68
CA PHE A 164 -20.24 -7.33 -2.84
C PHE A 164 -20.61 -8.76 -2.42
N GLU A 165 -19.90 -9.36 -1.47
CA GLU A 165 -20.24 -10.65 -0.87
C GLU A 165 -21.61 -10.60 -0.16
N ARG A 166 -21.90 -9.54 0.61
CA ARG A 166 -23.24 -9.33 1.20
C ARG A 166 -24.33 -9.18 0.15
N LEU A 167 -24.02 -8.57 -1.00
CA LEU A 167 -24.94 -8.51 -2.13
C LEU A 167 -25.16 -9.88 -2.77
N LEU A 168 -24.13 -10.73 -2.87
CA LEU A 168 -24.25 -12.12 -3.30
C LEU A 168 -25.16 -12.91 -2.35
N GLU A 169 -24.98 -12.76 -1.03
CA GLU A 169 -25.86 -13.38 -0.04
C GLU A 169 -27.31 -12.90 -0.15
N TYR A 170 -27.52 -11.60 -0.36
CA TYR A 170 -28.85 -11.04 -0.61
C TYR A 170 -29.46 -11.67 -1.86
N LYS A 171 -28.72 -11.74 -2.97
CA LYS A 171 -29.18 -12.37 -4.21
C LYS A 171 -29.52 -13.85 -4.02
N LEU A 172 -28.70 -14.57 -3.25
CA LEU A 172 -28.97 -15.97 -2.92
C LEU A 172 -30.28 -16.15 -2.14
N LYS A 173 -30.59 -15.21 -1.22
CA LYS A 173 -31.80 -15.26 -0.39
C LYS A 173 -33.06 -14.74 -1.08
N HIS A 174 -32.93 -13.72 -1.91
CA HIS A 174 -34.07 -12.98 -2.49
C HIS A 174 -34.25 -13.19 -4.00
N GLY A 175 -33.27 -13.79 -4.69
CA GLY A 175 -33.29 -14.08 -6.12
C GLY A 175 -32.88 -12.92 -7.03
N ASP A 176 -32.70 -11.72 -6.48
CA ASP A 176 -32.35 -10.50 -7.23
C ASP A 176 -31.34 -9.60 -6.49
N CYS A 177 -30.89 -8.54 -7.17
CA CYS A 177 -30.01 -7.50 -6.60
C CYS A 177 -30.77 -6.20 -6.26
N LEU A 178 -32.10 -6.26 -6.11
CA LEU A 178 -32.97 -5.11 -5.84
C LEU A 178 -33.07 -4.81 -4.34
N VAL A 179 -31.91 -4.58 -3.71
CA VAL A 179 -31.85 -4.24 -2.28
C VAL A 179 -32.61 -2.94 -2.00
N PRO A 180 -33.61 -2.93 -1.09
CA PRO A 180 -34.30 -1.71 -0.66
C PRO A 180 -33.33 -0.72 0.00
N GLN A 181 -33.59 0.59 -0.17
CA GLN A 181 -32.80 1.63 0.50
C GLN A 181 -32.77 1.42 2.03
N TYR A 182 -33.92 1.10 2.60
CA TYR A 182 -34.13 0.85 4.02
C TYR A 182 -34.30 -0.65 4.27
N PHE A 183 -33.33 -1.44 3.83
CA PHE A 183 -33.29 -2.87 4.14
C PHE A 183 -33.00 -3.04 5.64
N LYS A 184 -33.97 -3.56 6.40
CA LYS A 184 -33.94 -3.53 7.87
C LYS A 184 -32.87 -4.44 8.45
N GLU A 185 -32.62 -5.54 7.77
CA GLU A 185 -31.64 -6.57 8.09
C GLU A 185 -30.22 -6.07 7.83
N ASP A 186 -30.04 -5.20 6.85
CA ASP A 186 -28.75 -4.62 6.50
C ASP A 186 -28.86 -3.24 5.81
N LEU A 187 -29.00 -2.20 6.63
CA LEU A 187 -29.09 -0.80 6.18
C LEU A 187 -27.84 -0.33 5.41
N LYS A 188 -26.68 -0.92 5.72
CA LYS A 188 -25.41 -0.55 5.08
C LYS A 188 -25.38 -1.07 3.64
N LEU A 189 -25.86 -2.28 3.40
CA LEU A 189 -25.99 -2.83 2.05
C LEU A 189 -26.96 -2.03 1.19
N GLY A 190 -28.13 -1.66 1.74
CA GLY A 190 -29.11 -0.82 1.01
C GLY A 190 -28.53 0.52 0.58
N THR A 191 -27.78 1.19 1.47
CA THR A 191 -27.09 2.45 1.16
C THR A 191 -25.97 2.24 0.14
N TRP A 192 -25.18 1.17 0.28
CA TRP A 192 -24.07 0.87 -0.61
C TRP A 192 -24.54 0.59 -2.04
N VAL A 193 -25.62 -0.19 -2.22
CA VAL A 193 -26.21 -0.50 -3.54
C VAL A 193 -26.66 0.77 -4.26
N ILE A 194 -27.26 1.73 -3.54
CA ILE A 194 -27.66 3.02 -4.13
C ILE A 194 -26.44 3.81 -4.59
N HIS A 195 -25.39 3.86 -3.77
CA HIS A 195 -24.16 4.54 -4.13
C HIS A 195 -23.54 3.94 -5.40
N GLN A 196 -23.54 2.61 -5.55
CA GLN A 196 -23.05 1.98 -6.79
C GLN A 196 -23.87 2.45 -8.00
N ARG A 197 -25.20 2.42 -7.91
CA ARG A 197 -26.09 2.88 -9.01
C ARG A 197 -25.84 4.34 -9.40
N SER A 198 -25.74 5.23 -8.42
CA SER A 198 -25.57 6.68 -8.67
C SER A 198 -24.17 7.07 -9.18
N ARG A 199 -23.16 6.23 -8.94
CA ARG A 199 -21.76 6.54 -9.24
C ARG A 199 -21.14 5.57 -10.25
N LYS A 200 -21.96 4.99 -11.15
CA LYS A 200 -21.48 4.05 -12.19
C LYS A 200 -20.27 4.59 -12.94
N SER A 201 -20.29 5.85 -13.37
CA SER A 201 -19.18 6.50 -14.10
C SER A 201 -17.90 6.72 -13.28
N ALA A 202 -17.96 6.58 -11.96
CA ALA A 202 -16.81 6.71 -11.06
C ALA A 202 -16.31 5.35 -10.52
N LEU A 203 -16.88 4.24 -10.98
CA LEU A 203 -16.40 2.89 -10.66
C LEU A 203 -15.31 2.47 -11.64
N SER A 204 -14.41 1.61 -11.19
CA SER A 204 -13.44 0.94 -12.07
C SER A 204 -14.14 -0.10 -12.95
N GLU A 205 -13.62 -0.33 -14.14
CA GLU A 205 -14.15 -1.32 -15.11
C GLU A 205 -14.40 -2.70 -14.47
N ASP A 206 -13.39 -3.24 -13.77
CA ASP A 206 -13.48 -4.51 -13.02
C ASP A 206 -14.68 -4.60 -12.06
N ARG A 207 -15.07 -3.49 -11.42
CA ARG A 207 -16.21 -3.47 -10.49
C ARG A 207 -17.55 -3.43 -11.22
N ILE A 208 -17.58 -2.79 -12.39
CA ILE A 208 -18.75 -2.76 -13.26
C ILE A 208 -18.98 -4.17 -13.80
N GLU A 209 -17.94 -4.82 -14.33
CA GLU A 209 -17.98 -6.20 -14.84
C GLU A 209 -18.47 -7.18 -13.78
N ARG A 210 -17.94 -7.11 -12.55
CA ARG A 210 -18.37 -8.00 -11.45
C ARG A 210 -19.83 -7.80 -11.04
N LEU A 211 -20.35 -6.57 -11.08
CA LEU A 211 -21.75 -6.27 -10.81
C LEU A 211 -22.65 -6.72 -11.97
N ASP A 212 -22.21 -6.52 -13.22
CA ASP A 212 -22.93 -6.96 -14.41
C ASP A 212 -23.04 -8.49 -14.47
N ALA A 213 -21.97 -9.21 -14.10
CA ALA A 213 -21.94 -10.68 -14.03
C ALA A 213 -23.01 -11.27 -13.09
N ILE A 214 -23.43 -10.52 -12.06
CA ILE A 214 -24.47 -10.95 -11.13
C ILE A 214 -25.85 -10.38 -11.48
N GLY A 215 -26.02 -9.75 -12.64
CA GLY A 215 -27.29 -9.17 -13.09
C GLY A 215 -27.70 -7.93 -12.28
N PHE A 216 -26.73 -7.12 -11.85
CA PHE A 216 -27.01 -5.92 -11.06
C PHE A 216 -27.83 -4.87 -11.83
N ALA A 217 -29.02 -4.55 -11.33
CA ALA A 217 -29.89 -3.54 -11.94
C ALA A 217 -29.35 -2.12 -11.67
N TRP A 218 -28.73 -1.50 -12.69
CA TRP A 218 -28.22 -0.12 -12.63
C TRP A 218 -29.32 0.95 -12.64
N ARG A 219 -30.46 0.67 -13.30
CA ARG A 219 -31.65 1.52 -13.32
C ARG A 219 -32.82 0.77 -12.72
N VAL A 220 -33.46 1.35 -11.72
CA VAL A 220 -34.69 0.83 -11.12
C VAL A 220 -35.77 1.87 -11.37
N GLN A 221 -36.79 1.55 -12.16
CA GLN A 221 -37.95 2.42 -12.32
C GLN A 221 -38.62 2.57 -10.95
N ARG A 222 -38.72 3.80 -10.45
CA ARG A 222 -39.61 4.08 -9.32
C ARG A 222 -41.04 3.82 -9.81
N GLY A 223 -41.64 2.73 -9.36
CA GLY A 223 -43.07 2.55 -9.51
C GLY A 223 -43.76 3.78 -8.92
N ARG A 224 -44.48 4.54 -9.76
CA ARG A 224 -45.59 5.36 -9.26
C ARG A 224 -46.43 4.43 -8.39
N LYS A 225 -46.70 4.83 -7.15
CA LYS A 225 -47.68 4.13 -6.29
C LYS A 225 -48.99 4.03 -7.07
N ALA A 226 -49.25 2.89 -7.68
CA ALA A 226 -50.57 2.52 -8.15
C ALA A 226 -51.37 2.18 -6.88
N TYR A 227 -52.09 3.16 -6.35
CA TYR A 227 -53.22 2.85 -5.48
C TYR A 227 -54.34 2.35 -6.39
N LEU A 228 -54.58 1.04 -6.37
CA LEU A 228 -55.79 0.43 -6.89
C LEU A 228 -56.84 0.43 -5.78
N GLY A 229 -58.02 0.99 -6.04
CA GLY A 229 -59.20 0.81 -5.19
C GLY A 229 -60.36 1.78 -5.43
N PHE A 230 -61.20 1.47 -6.43
CA PHE A 230 -62.65 1.74 -6.53
C PHE A 230 -63.21 3.17 -6.74
N ASP A 231 -63.70 3.38 -7.98
CA ASP A 231 -65.01 3.93 -8.42
C ASP A 231 -65.59 5.21 -7.74
N LYS A 232 -65.98 6.29 -8.43
CA LYS A 232 -66.94 6.38 -9.56
C LYS A 232 -66.89 7.76 -10.28
N PRO A 233 -67.58 7.91 -11.43
CA PRO A 233 -67.34 8.95 -12.43
C PRO A 233 -68.22 10.18 -12.23
N PHE A 234 -67.77 11.36 -12.65
CA PHE A 234 -68.61 12.45 -13.14
C PHE A 234 -67.74 13.38 -14.01
N GLY A 235 -68.15 13.56 -15.26
CA GLY A 235 -67.59 14.58 -16.14
C GLY A 235 -68.21 15.95 -15.89
N THR A 236 -67.55 16.99 -16.41
CA THR A 236 -68.10 18.14 -17.17
C THR A 236 -66.93 19.04 -17.56
N ASP A 237 -66.76 19.20 -18.88
CA ASP A 237 -66.69 20.48 -19.61
C ASP A 237 -65.63 21.52 -19.23
N GLU A 238 -64.71 21.79 -20.17
CA GLU A 238 -64.65 23.01 -21.01
C GLU A 238 -63.60 23.99 -20.41
N GLN A 239 -62.70 24.68 -21.13
CA GLN A 239 -62.55 25.00 -22.54
C GLN A 239 -61.25 25.84 -22.70
N HIS A 240 -60.74 25.92 -23.94
CA HIS A 240 -59.75 26.88 -24.49
C HIS A 240 -58.28 26.78 -23.99
N ASN A 241 -57.25 26.75 -24.85
CA ASN A 241 -57.04 27.58 -26.04
C ASN A 241 -56.07 26.92 -27.06
N ALA A 242 -56.27 27.28 -28.33
CA ALA A 242 -55.61 26.80 -29.54
C ALA A 242 -54.16 27.32 -29.72
N GLY A 243 -53.37 26.59 -30.52
CA GLY A 243 -52.03 26.99 -30.94
C GLY A 243 -51.43 26.03 -31.96
N ASN A 244 -51.80 26.24 -33.22
CA ASN A 244 -51.44 25.51 -34.44
C ASN A 244 -49.93 25.51 -34.76
N ARG A 245 -49.39 24.38 -35.28
CA ARG A 245 -48.48 24.34 -36.44
C ARG A 245 -48.10 22.91 -36.87
N GLU A 246 -48.50 22.57 -38.09
CA GLU A 246 -48.02 21.47 -38.93
C GLU A 246 -46.51 21.54 -39.17
N THR A 247 -45.83 20.38 -39.28
CA THR A 247 -45.27 19.86 -40.54
C THR A 247 -44.27 18.70 -40.31
N GLN A 248 -44.34 17.76 -41.25
CA GLN A 248 -43.30 16.87 -41.78
C GLN A 248 -43.05 15.48 -41.14
N GLU A 249 -43.61 14.49 -41.84
CA GLU A 249 -43.05 13.17 -42.08
C GLU A 249 -41.57 13.22 -42.51
N GLU A 250 -40.73 12.39 -41.89
CA GLU A 250 -39.55 11.85 -42.57
C GLU A 250 -39.44 10.35 -42.30
N HIS A 251 -39.69 9.58 -43.35
CA HIS A 251 -39.25 8.20 -43.54
C HIS A 251 -37.73 8.10 -43.37
N ARG A 252 -37.24 7.33 -42.39
CA ARG A 252 -35.89 6.73 -42.48
C ARG A 252 -35.88 5.30 -41.96
N THR A 253 -35.25 4.48 -42.79
CA THR A 253 -35.07 3.03 -42.78
C THR A 253 -34.22 2.51 -41.61
N PRO A 254 -34.35 1.22 -41.24
CA PRO A 254 -33.47 0.59 -40.25
C PRO A 254 -32.08 0.28 -40.86
N PRO A 255 -30.98 0.37 -40.09
CA PRO A 255 -29.64 0.02 -40.55
C PRO A 255 -29.40 -1.50 -40.62
N PRO A 256 -28.41 -1.96 -41.42
CA PRO A 256 -28.28 -3.36 -41.84
C PRO A 256 -27.66 -4.27 -40.78
N SER A 257 -28.06 -5.54 -40.80
CA SER A 257 -27.38 -6.64 -40.13
C SER A 257 -26.13 -7.05 -40.91
N PHE A 258 -25.01 -7.23 -40.22
CA PHE A 258 -23.79 -7.86 -40.75
C PHE A 258 -23.14 -8.76 -39.68
N PRO A 259 -22.34 -9.76 -40.09
CA PRO A 259 -22.48 -11.14 -39.65
C PRO A 259 -21.46 -11.55 -38.57
N ALA A 260 -21.73 -12.71 -37.97
CA ALA A 260 -20.87 -13.40 -37.03
C ALA A 260 -19.46 -13.63 -37.58
N ALA A 261 -18.43 -13.25 -36.81
CA ALA A 261 -17.05 -13.64 -37.07
C ALA A 261 -16.71 -14.89 -36.25
N GLU A 262 -16.27 -15.91 -36.98
CA GLU A 262 -15.85 -17.22 -36.50
C GLU A 262 -14.62 -17.13 -35.58
N VAL A 263 -14.63 -17.95 -34.54
CA VAL A 263 -13.50 -18.19 -33.64
C VAL A 263 -12.65 -19.30 -34.25
N THR A 264 -11.39 -19.01 -34.57
CA THR A 264 -10.36 -20.03 -34.82
C THR A 264 -9.47 -20.17 -33.57
N PRO A 265 -9.18 -21.39 -33.10
CA PRO A 265 -8.22 -21.61 -32.02
C PRO A 265 -6.82 -21.83 -32.60
N SER A 266 -5.86 -21.01 -32.20
CA SER A 266 -4.43 -21.24 -32.47
C SER A 266 -3.77 -21.86 -31.24
N VAL A 267 -3.47 -23.15 -31.35
CA VAL A 267 -2.67 -23.93 -30.39
C VAL A 267 -1.23 -23.95 -30.91
N ALA A 268 -0.27 -23.67 -30.04
CA ALA A 268 1.12 -24.07 -30.24
C ALA A 268 1.73 -24.57 -28.90
N PRO A 269 2.60 -25.60 -28.92
CA PRO A 269 2.99 -26.36 -27.74
C PRO A 269 4.28 -25.84 -27.09
N VAL A 270 4.33 -25.91 -25.76
CA VAL A 270 5.54 -25.62 -24.97
C VAL A 270 6.38 -26.90 -24.85
N HIS A 271 7.59 -26.87 -25.43
CA HIS A 271 8.62 -27.89 -25.22
C HIS A 271 9.31 -27.70 -23.87
N LEU A 272 9.34 -28.76 -23.06
CA LEU A 272 10.26 -28.98 -21.95
C LEU A 272 11.60 -29.56 -22.47
N PRO A 273 12.72 -29.28 -21.81
CA PRO A 273 13.79 -30.26 -21.72
C PRO A 273 14.12 -30.65 -20.27
N GLU A 274 13.96 -31.96 -20.08
CA GLU A 274 14.65 -32.95 -19.24
C GLU A 274 15.57 -32.54 -18.08
N ALA A 275 15.30 -33.22 -16.97
CA ALA A 275 16.13 -33.36 -15.80
C ALA A 275 17.37 -34.21 -16.08
N VAL A 276 18.54 -33.75 -15.60
CA VAL A 276 19.69 -34.62 -15.33
C VAL A 276 19.91 -34.66 -13.83
N ALA A 277 19.62 -35.82 -13.26
CA ALA A 277 19.95 -36.19 -11.90
C ALA A 277 21.46 -36.39 -11.75
N SER A 278 22.07 -35.80 -10.73
CA SER A 278 23.35 -36.26 -10.21
C SER A 278 23.30 -36.19 -8.68
N MET A 279 23.14 -37.37 -8.07
CA MET A 279 23.28 -37.58 -6.63
C MET A 279 24.78 -37.54 -6.25
N PRO A 280 25.15 -36.97 -5.09
CA PRO A 280 26.48 -37.16 -4.52
C PRO A 280 26.55 -38.51 -3.77
N PRO A 281 27.66 -39.27 -3.86
CA PRO A 281 27.89 -40.40 -2.97
C PRO A 281 28.33 -39.92 -1.59
N GLY A 282 27.69 -40.44 -0.55
CA GLY A 282 28.19 -40.41 0.81
C GLY A 282 29.14 -41.58 1.07
N ILE A 283 30.23 -41.32 1.80
CA ILE A 283 31.05 -42.27 2.57
C ILE A 283 31.61 -41.45 3.75
N ASN A 284 31.07 -41.61 4.97
CA ASN A 284 31.44 -42.54 6.05
C ASN A 284 32.83 -42.31 6.70
N GLU A 285 32.75 -41.95 7.98
CA GLU A 285 33.57 -42.28 9.15
C GLU A 285 34.99 -42.86 8.93
N HIS A 286 35.99 -42.16 9.46
CA HIS A 286 36.91 -42.64 10.51
C HIS A 286 37.64 -41.46 11.16
#